data_AF-A0A525BV85-F1
#
_entry.id   AF-A0A525BV85-F1
#
_cell.length_a   1.000
_cell.length_b   1.000
_cell.length_c   1.000
_cell.angle_alpha   90.00
_cell.angle_beta   90.00
_cell.angle_gamma   90.00
#
_symmetry.space_group_name_H-M   'P 1'
#
loop_
_entity.id
_entity.type
_entity.pdbx_description
1 polymer ?
#
loop_
_entity_poly.entity_id
_entity_poly.type
_entity_poly.pdbx_seq_one_letter_code
_entity_poly.pdbx_strand_id
1 'polypeptide(L)'
;GIVQGYKSMFLLDEDGQVQHTHSISAGLDYPGIGPQLAQLGESKRIEFMSATDNEALAALQFIAKNEGVIFALESAHAAAGALKLAGQLPPDQVMIINMSGRGDKDLFITAKHLDQERWQAFLQSEVDEMKGGQ
;
A
#
# COMPACT_ATOMS: atom_id res chain seq x y z
N GLY A 1 3.99 -19.80 -12.26
CA GLY A 1 3.78 -19.92 -13.72
C GLY A 1 4.84 -19.18 -14.50
N ILE A 2 4.67 -19.05 -15.81
CA ILE A 2 5.47 -18.18 -16.69
C ILE A 2 4.53 -17.10 -17.23
N VAL A 3 4.75 -15.85 -16.82
CA VAL A 3 3.94 -14.69 -17.22
C VAL A 3 4.92 -13.56 -17.54
N GLN A 4 4.61 -12.74 -18.56
CA GLN A 4 5.44 -11.58 -18.93
C GLN A 4 6.94 -11.90 -19.13
N GLY A 5 7.26 -13.10 -19.62
CA GLY A 5 8.62 -13.48 -19.99
C GLY A 5 9.51 -14.03 -18.87
N TYR A 6 8.97 -14.30 -17.67
CA TYR A 6 9.75 -14.91 -16.59
C TYR A 6 8.94 -15.94 -15.78
N LYS A 7 9.64 -16.91 -15.19
CA LYS A 7 9.06 -17.93 -14.30
C LYS A 7 9.07 -17.43 -12.86
N SER A 8 7.91 -17.38 -12.21
CA SER A 8 7.79 -16.97 -10.80
C SER A 8 6.47 -17.44 -10.17
N MET A 9 6.16 -16.93 -8.98
CA MET A 9 4.88 -17.07 -8.29
C MET A 9 3.87 -16.03 -8.84
N PHE A 10 2.69 -16.52 -9.21
CA PHE A 10 1.59 -15.73 -9.75
C PHE A 10 0.26 -16.26 -9.23
N LEU A 11 -0.73 -15.38 -9.13
CA LEU A 11 -2.14 -15.72 -8.92
C LEU A 11 -2.71 -16.22 -10.23
N LEU A 12 -2.84 -17.54 -10.35
CA LEU A 12 -3.37 -18.21 -11.52
C LEU A 12 -4.64 -18.99 -11.14
N ASP A 13 -5.57 -19.12 -12.08
CA ASP A 13 -6.69 -20.05 -11.93
C ASP A 13 -6.27 -21.50 -12.25
N GLU A 14 -7.22 -22.42 -12.23
CA GLU A 14 -6.99 -23.85 -12.48
C GLU A 14 -6.50 -24.13 -13.91
N ASP A 15 -6.86 -23.29 -14.88
CA ASP A 15 -6.45 -23.35 -16.27
C ASP A 15 -5.10 -22.64 -16.53
N GLY A 16 -4.49 -22.08 -15.49
CA GLY A 16 -3.22 -21.35 -15.56
C GLY A 16 -3.34 -19.93 -16.09
N GLN A 17 -4.55 -19.37 -16.18
CA GLN A 17 -4.78 -17.98 -16.58
C GLN A 17 -4.54 -17.03 -15.40
N VAL A 18 -4.10 -15.80 -15.70
CA VAL A 18 -3.80 -14.78 -14.68
C VAL A 18 -5.10 -14.25 -14.09
N GLN A 19 -5.21 -14.32 -12.75
CA GLN A 19 -6.38 -13.79 -12.04
C GLN A 19 -6.33 -12.26 -11.91
N HIS A 20 -7.50 -11.66 -11.73
CA HIS A 20 -7.64 -10.24 -11.41
C HIS A 20 -7.16 -9.95 -9.98
N THR A 21 -6.60 -8.76 -9.79
CA THR A 21 -6.17 -8.25 -8.49
C THR A 21 -6.92 -6.98 -8.11
N HIS A 22 -6.81 -6.62 -6.84
CA HIS A 22 -7.27 -5.35 -6.31
C HIS A 22 -6.35 -4.93 -5.18
N SER A 23 -5.93 -3.67 -5.19
CA SER A 23 -5.35 -2.99 -4.04
C SER A 23 -5.68 -1.50 -4.13
N ILE A 24 -5.89 -0.85 -2.98
CA ILE A 24 -5.95 0.63 -2.93
C ILE A 24 -4.65 1.27 -3.43
N SER A 25 -3.54 0.53 -3.35
CA SER A 25 -2.23 0.94 -3.81
C SER A 25 -1.96 0.44 -5.22
N ALA A 26 -2.04 1.32 -6.21
CA ALA A 26 -1.79 0.97 -7.62
C ALA A 26 -0.44 0.26 -7.86
N GLY A 27 0.62 0.62 -7.12
CA GLY A 27 1.93 -0.03 -7.25
C GLY A 27 2.02 -1.46 -6.70
N LEU A 28 1.01 -1.92 -5.96
CA LEU A 28 0.93 -3.30 -5.44
C LEU A 28 -0.19 -4.12 -6.11
N ASP A 29 -0.97 -3.51 -7.01
CA ASP A 29 -2.03 -4.18 -7.75
C ASP A 29 -1.45 -4.99 -8.92
N TYR A 30 -0.75 -6.07 -8.58
CA TYR A 30 -0.05 -6.93 -9.53
C TYR A 30 -0.18 -8.41 -9.12
N PRO A 31 -0.49 -9.33 -10.06
CA PRO A 31 -0.81 -10.71 -9.76
C PRO A 31 0.39 -11.60 -9.48
N GLY A 32 1.60 -11.06 -9.27
CA GLY A 32 2.79 -11.89 -9.08
C GLY A 32 3.91 -11.21 -8.30
N ILE A 33 5.04 -11.90 -8.18
CA ILE A 33 6.27 -11.35 -7.60
C ILE A 33 7.47 -11.69 -8.49
N GLY A 34 8.55 -10.92 -8.37
CA GLY A 34 9.80 -11.20 -9.08
C GLY A 34 10.41 -12.55 -8.69
N PRO A 35 11.18 -13.20 -9.60
CA PRO A 35 11.72 -14.55 -9.39
C PRO A 35 12.67 -14.63 -8.20
N GLN A 36 13.40 -13.55 -7.92
CA GLN A 36 14.29 -13.47 -6.76
C GLN A 36 13.50 -13.52 -5.43
N LEU A 37 12.36 -12.83 -5.33
CA LEU A 37 11.51 -12.86 -4.15
C LEU A 37 10.90 -14.26 -3.97
N ALA A 38 10.43 -14.88 -5.05
CA ALA A 38 9.93 -16.25 -5.01
C ALA A 38 10.97 -17.23 -4.46
N GLN A 39 12.21 -17.16 -4.97
CA GLN A 39 13.32 -17.99 -4.49
C GLN A 39 13.66 -17.74 -3.02
N LEU A 40 13.73 -16.47 -2.59
CA LEU A 40 14.01 -16.12 -1.20
C LEU A 40 12.92 -16.61 -0.24
N GLY A 41 11.65 -16.59 -0.68
CA GLY A 41 10.53 -17.15 0.09
C GLY A 41 10.56 -18.67 0.17
N GLU A 42 10.82 -19.35 -0.96
CA GLU A 42 10.93 -20.81 -1.02
C GLU A 42 12.07 -21.33 -0.13
N SER A 43 13.21 -20.63 -0.13
CA SER A 43 14.35 -20.92 0.75
C SER A 43 14.17 -20.46 2.20
N LYS A 44 13.00 -19.88 2.54
CA LYS A 44 12.67 -19.35 3.87
C LYS A 44 13.63 -18.27 4.37
N ARG A 45 14.31 -17.57 3.45
CA ARG A 45 15.20 -16.44 3.78
C ARG A 45 14.42 -15.16 4.08
N ILE A 46 13.22 -15.03 3.52
CA ILE A 46 12.27 -13.96 3.82
C ILE A 46 10.91 -14.56 4.17
N GLU A 47 10.12 -13.80 4.92
CA GLU A 47 8.73 -14.11 5.19
C GLU A 47 7.84 -13.09 4.50
N PHE A 48 6.74 -13.55 3.91
CA PHE A 48 5.74 -12.67 3.30
C PHE A 48 4.63 -12.41 4.30
N MET A 49 4.30 -11.13 4.47
CA MET A 49 3.14 -10.66 5.21
C MET A 49 2.17 -9.98 4.24
N SER A 50 0.90 -9.89 4.63
CA SER A 50 -0.11 -9.11 3.93
C SER A 50 -0.65 -8.00 4.83
N ALA A 51 -1.13 -6.94 4.18
CA ALA A 51 -1.90 -5.88 4.81
C ALA A 51 -3.10 -5.58 3.89
N THR A 52 -4.27 -5.42 4.49
CA THR A 52 -5.48 -4.96 3.83
C THR A 52 -5.43 -3.46 3.56
N ASP A 53 -6.27 -2.97 2.66
CA ASP A 53 -6.38 -1.53 2.36
C ASP A 53 -6.65 -0.70 3.63
N ASN A 54 -7.50 -1.21 4.53
CA ASN A 54 -7.82 -0.56 5.80
C ASN A 54 -6.61 -0.50 6.74
N GLU A 55 -5.81 -1.57 6.82
CA GLU A 55 -4.59 -1.59 7.63
C GLU A 55 -3.55 -0.61 7.07
N ALA A 56 -3.40 -0.54 5.76
CA ALA A 56 -2.51 0.41 5.10
C ALA A 56 -2.95 1.87 5.38
N LEU A 57 -4.24 2.19 5.23
CA LEU A 57 -4.78 3.52 5.54
C LEU A 57 -4.61 3.89 7.02
N ALA A 58 -4.80 2.94 7.93
CA ALA A 58 -4.59 3.15 9.36
C ALA A 58 -3.13 3.43 9.68
N ALA A 59 -2.20 2.68 9.08
CA ALA A 59 -0.76 2.90 9.26
C ALA A 59 -0.30 4.25 8.70
N LEU A 60 -0.80 4.66 7.53
CA LEU A 60 -0.55 5.98 6.95
C LEU A 60 -1.01 7.09 7.90
N GLN A 61 -2.26 7.00 8.40
CA GLN A 61 -2.78 7.97 9.36
C GLN A 61 -1.95 8.02 10.65
N PHE A 62 -1.55 6.85 11.16
CA PHE A 62 -0.76 6.76 12.39
C PHE A 62 0.58 7.49 12.22
N ILE A 63 1.34 7.18 11.17
CA ILE A 63 2.65 7.82 10.97
C ILE A 63 2.49 9.31 10.63
N ALA A 64 1.50 9.69 9.82
CA ALA A 64 1.26 11.10 9.52
C ALA A 64 0.95 11.93 10.78
N LYS A 65 0.16 11.39 11.71
CA LYS A 65 -0.20 12.07 12.96
C LYS A 65 0.94 12.15 13.98
N ASN A 66 1.81 11.13 14.03
CA ASN A 66 2.86 11.05 15.05
C ASN A 66 4.21 11.59 14.56
N GLU A 67 4.53 11.44 13.27
CA GLU A 67 5.84 11.77 12.71
C GLU A 67 5.78 12.89 11.64
N GLY A 68 4.58 13.30 11.20
CA GLY A 68 4.41 14.33 10.18
C GLY A 68 4.84 13.91 8.77
N VAL A 69 4.98 12.61 8.53
CA VAL A 69 5.41 12.06 7.23
C VAL A 69 4.24 11.45 6.49
N ILE A 70 4.05 11.85 5.23
CA ILE A 70 3.05 11.28 4.32
C ILE A 70 3.80 10.50 3.23
N PHE A 71 3.75 9.17 3.31
CA PHE A 71 4.38 8.26 2.35
C PHE A 71 3.36 7.65 1.39
N ALA A 72 3.87 6.99 0.35
CA ALA A 72 3.06 6.33 -0.65
C ALA A 72 2.25 5.15 -0.06
N LEU A 73 1.07 4.86 -0.62
CA LEU A 73 0.24 3.73 -0.16
C LEU A 73 0.96 2.37 -0.25
N GLU A 74 1.93 2.22 -1.16
CA GLU A 74 2.81 1.05 -1.23
C GLU A 74 3.62 0.91 0.07
N SER A 75 4.19 2.02 0.56
CA SER A 75 4.95 2.07 1.82
C SER A 75 4.04 1.90 3.04
N ALA A 76 2.79 2.32 2.95
CA ALA A 76 1.79 2.15 4.00
C ALA A 76 1.53 0.68 4.34
N HIS A 77 1.58 -0.22 3.35
CA HIS A 77 1.48 -1.67 3.58
C HIS A 77 2.67 -2.19 4.40
N ALA A 78 3.88 -1.72 4.11
CA ALA A 78 5.06 -2.07 4.89
C ALA A 78 4.98 -1.53 6.33
N ALA A 79 4.50 -0.29 6.50
CA ALA A 79 4.28 0.30 7.82
C ALA A 79 3.23 -0.47 8.63
N ALA A 80 2.13 -0.90 8.00
CA ALA A 80 1.11 -1.72 8.64
C ALA A 80 1.68 -3.05 9.17
N GLY A 81 2.44 -3.76 8.34
CA GLY A 81 3.14 -4.99 8.76
C GLY A 81 4.12 -4.75 9.89
N ALA A 82 4.89 -3.66 9.82
CA ALA A 82 5.87 -3.30 10.83
C ALA A 82 5.22 -2.93 12.18
N LEU A 83 4.13 -2.17 12.19
CA LEU A 83 3.41 -1.82 13.43
C LEU A 83 2.84 -3.06 14.12
N LYS A 84 2.33 -4.03 13.35
CA LYS A 84 1.88 -5.33 13.86
C LYS A 84 3.03 -6.14 14.46
N LEU A 85 4.17 -6.17 13.77
CA LEU A 85 5.36 -6.90 14.22
C LEU A 85 5.99 -6.26 15.47
N ALA A 86 6.07 -4.93 15.51
CA ALA A 86 6.63 -4.18 16.64
C ALA A 86 5.91 -4.52 17.96
N GLY A 87 4.59 -4.70 17.95
CA GLY A 87 3.82 -5.10 19.13
C GLY A 87 4.12 -6.52 19.65
N GLN A 88 4.86 -7.32 18.90
CA GLN A 88 5.26 -8.69 19.25
C GLN A 88 6.74 -8.80 19.61
N LEU A 89 7.52 -7.75 19.37
CA LEU A 89 8.97 -7.76 19.56
C LEU A 89 9.36 -7.15 20.92
N PRO A 90 10.54 -7.51 21.45
CA PRO A 90 11.11 -6.84 22.61
C PRO A 90 11.29 -5.33 22.38
N PRO A 91 11.17 -4.48 23.41
CA PRO A 91 11.27 -3.02 23.27
C PRO A 91 12.62 -2.50 22.74
N ASP A 92 13.68 -3.28 22.85
CA ASP A 92 15.05 -2.96 22.41
C ASP A 92 15.35 -3.43 20.98
N GLN A 93 14.39 -4.09 20.33
CA GLN A 93 14.55 -4.54 18.96
C GLN A 93 14.53 -3.36 17.98
N VAL A 94 15.56 -3.29 17.11
CA VAL A 94 15.62 -2.29 16.04
C VAL A 94 15.00 -2.86 14.77
N MET A 95 14.12 -2.08 14.14
CA MET A 95 13.53 -2.38 12.83
C MET A 95 13.85 -1.27 11.83
N ILE A 96 14.00 -1.66 10.57
CA ILE A 96 14.14 -0.73 9.45
C ILE A 96 12.97 -0.98 8.50
N ILE A 97 12.24 0.09 8.18
CA ILE A 97 11.13 0.06 7.23
C ILE A 97 11.57 0.86 6.01
N ASN A 98 11.47 0.27 4.83
CA ASN A 98 11.73 0.98 3.58
C ASN A 98 10.51 1.83 3.21
N MET A 99 10.66 3.15 3.25
CA MET A 99 9.68 4.11 2.74
C MET A 99 9.98 4.36 1.26
N SER A 100 9.43 3.50 0.41
CA SER A 100 9.75 3.43 -1.02
C SER A 100 9.36 4.67 -1.83
N GLY A 101 8.45 5.51 -1.33
CA GLY A 101 8.02 6.71 -2.03
C GLY A 101 7.23 7.70 -1.18
N ARG A 102 7.06 8.91 -1.73
CA ARG A 102 6.26 9.99 -1.14
C ARG A 102 4.77 9.84 -1.46
N GLY A 103 3.91 10.30 -0.56
CA GLY A 103 2.45 10.13 -0.67
C GLY A 103 1.71 11.17 -1.48
N ASP A 104 2.39 12.15 -2.10
CA ASP A 104 1.75 13.24 -2.86
C ASP A 104 0.81 12.70 -3.95
N LYS A 105 1.21 11.63 -4.64
CA LYS A 105 0.41 10.99 -5.70
C LYS A 105 -0.89 10.36 -5.15
N ASP A 106 -0.89 9.99 -3.88
CA ASP A 106 -1.98 9.24 -3.24
C ASP A 106 -2.93 10.16 -2.46
N LEU A 107 -2.72 11.48 -2.47
CA LEU A 107 -3.52 12.44 -1.70
C LEU A 107 -5.01 12.36 -2.02
N PHE A 108 -5.37 12.31 -3.31
CA PHE A 108 -6.76 12.22 -3.75
C PHE A 108 -7.41 10.88 -3.37
N ILE A 109 -6.63 9.79 -3.41
CA ILE A 109 -7.09 8.47 -3.02
C ILE A 109 -7.35 8.45 -1.51
N THR A 110 -6.36 8.87 -0.72
CA THR A 110 -6.44 8.87 0.74
C THR A 110 -7.52 9.82 1.25
N ALA A 111 -7.63 11.06 0.75
CA ALA A 111 -8.65 12.02 1.19
C ALA A 111 -10.07 11.43 1.07
N LYS A 112 -10.39 10.78 -0.05
CA LYS A 112 -11.68 10.13 -0.28
C LYS A 112 -11.99 9.03 0.73
N HIS A 113 -10.99 8.25 1.15
CA HIS A 113 -11.19 7.10 2.04
C HIS A 113 -11.05 7.46 3.53
N LEU A 114 -10.34 8.54 3.85
CA LEU A 114 -10.06 8.94 5.23
C LEU A 114 -11.10 9.91 5.81
N ASP A 115 -11.59 10.85 4.99
CA ASP A 115 -12.56 11.86 5.42
C ASP A 115 -13.45 12.27 4.24
N GLN A 116 -14.44 11.41 3.96
CA GLN A 116 -15.30 11.57 2.79
C GLN A 116 -16.14 12.85 2.84
N GLU A 117 -16.63 13.24 4.02
CA GLU A 117 -17.45 14.45 4.19
C GLU A 117 -16.64 15.70 3.90
N ARG A 118 -15.45 15.84 4.51
CA ARG A 118 -14.57 16.99 4.27
C ARG A 118 -14.06 17.02 2.83
N TRP A 119 -13.78 15.85 2.25
CA TRP A 119 -13.37 15.75 0.86
C TRP A 119 -14.48 16.23 -0.10
N GLN A 120 -15.73 15.84 0.13
CA GLN A 120 -16.87 16.33 -0.64
C GLN A 120 -17.06 17.83 -0.49
N ALA A 121 -16.95 18.35 0.74
CA ALA A 121 -17.05 19.79 0.99
C ALA A 121 -15.95 20.59 0.26
N PHE A 122 -14.70 20.10 0.29
CA PHE A 122 -13.59 20.69 -0.46
C PHE A 122 -13.84 20.67 -1.98
N LEU A 123 -14.27 19.55 -2.53
CA LEU A 123 -14.58 19.48 -3.97
C LEU A 123 -15.70 20.44 -4.37
N GLN A 124 -16.71 20.61 -3.51
CA GLN A 124 -17.78 21.56 -3.76
C GLN A 124 -17.26 23.00 -3.75
N SER A 125 -16.38 23.38 -2.82
CA SER A 125 -15.79 24.73 -2.80
C SER A 125 -14.96 25.01 -4.05
N GLU A 126 -14.16 24.04 -4.52
CA GLU A 126 -13.39 24.19 -5.76
C GLU A 126 -14.31 24.40 -6.98
N VAL A 127 -15.42 23.66 -7.06
CA VAL A 127 -16.42 23.82 -8.14
C VAL A 127 -17.07 25.19 -8.09
N ASP A 128 -17.41 25.67 -6.89
CA ASP A 128 -18.03 26.98 -6.70
C ASP A 128 -17.06 28.11 -7.05
N GLU A 129 -15.78 27.99 -6.70
CA GLU A 129 -14.72 28.93 -7.11
C GLU A 129 -14.54 28.97 -8.63
N MET A 130 -14.53 27.80 -9.30
CA MET A 130 -14.41 27.74 -10.77
C MET A 130 -15.63 28.34 -11.49
N LYS A 131 -16.84 28.18 -10.92
CA LYS A 131 -18.07 28.78 -11.46
C LYS A 131 -18.19 30.27 -11.12
N GLY A 132 -17.64 30.67 -9.98
CA GLY A 132 -17.62 32.04 -9.45
C GLY A 132 -16.45 32.88 -9.95
N GLY A 133 -15.67 32.39 -10.92
CA GLY A 133 -14.66 33.15 -11.64
C GLY A 133 -15.26 34.24 -12.55
N GLN A 134 -15.79 35.30 -11.94
CA GLN A 134 -15.87 36.69 -12.41
C GLN A 134 -15.47 37.62 -11.26
#